data_AF-A0A2V8WAT5-F1
#
_entry.id   AF-A0A2V8WAT5-F1
#
_cell.length_a   1.000
_cell.length_b   1.000
_cell.length_c   1.000
_cell.angle_alpha   90.00
_cell.angle_beta   90.00
_cell.angle_gamma   90.00
#
_symmetry.space_group_name_H-M   'P 1'
#
loop_
_entity.id
_entity.type
_entity.pdbx_description
1 polymer ?
#
loop_
_entity_poly.entity_id
_entity_poly.type
_entity_poly.pdbx_seq_one_letter_code
_entity_poly.pdbx_strand_id
1 'polypeptide(L)'
;MIASMQPSHQTTDMRWAEDRIGSERIKGAYAWNTMLKNGVRLAFGTDYNVEPISPFRGLYACVTRERPEGGPRKGWEAQEKISLEDCIRAYTSGSA
;
A
#
# COMPACT_ATOMS: atom_id res chain seq x y z
N MET A 1 12.58 -8.10 -11.06
CA MET A 1 12.04 -8.31 -9.70
C MET A 1 10.56 -7.94 -9.71
N ILE A 2 9.71 -8.72 -9.02
CA ILE A 2 8.27 -8.45 -8.87
C ILE A 2 7.99 -8.36 -7.37
N ALA A 3 7.32 -7.30 -6.92
CA ALA A 3 6.89 -7.14 -5.55
C ALA A 3 5.40 -7.49 -5.43
N SER A 4 5.11 -8.68 -4.89
CA SER A 4 3.74 -9.05 -4.51
C SER A 4 3.41 -8.44 -3.16
N MET A 5 2.45 -7.50 -3.12
CA MET A 5 2.14 -6.71 -1.93
C MET A 5 0.64 -6.59 -1.70
N GLN A 6 0.24 -6.29 -0.46
CA GLN A 6 -1.15 -6.28 -0.06
C GLN A 6 -1.52 -4.93 0.56
N PRO A 7 -2.08 -4.00 -0.24
CA PRO A 7 -2.29 -2.62 0.18
C PRO A 7 -3.19 -2.43 1.41
N SER A 8 -4.12 -3.34 1.68
CA SER A 8 -4.99 -3.26 2.87
C SER A 8 -4.20 -3.31 4.19
N HIS A 9 -3.10 -4.08 4.24
CA HIS A 9 -2.20 -4.13 5.40
C HIS A 9 -1.61 -2.76 5.75
N GLN A 10 -1.36 -1.89 4.76
CA GLN A 10 -0.89 -0.52 5.03
C GLN A 10 -1.87 0.24 5.93
N THR A 11 -3.18 0.04 5.72
CA THR A 11 -4.20 0.73 6.51
C THR A 11 -4.38 0.17 7.91
N THR A 12 -4.18 -1.14 8.09
CA THR A 12 -4.31 -1.82 9.38
C THR A 12 -3.05 -1.66 10.23
N ASP A 13 -1.87 -1.63 9.59
CA ASP A 13 -0.56 -1.57 10.24
C ASP A 13 -0.11 -0.16 10.65
N MET A 14 -0.51 0.88 9.91
CA MET A 14 0.00 2.26 10.12
C MET A 14 -0.10 2.79 11.55
N ARG A 15 -0.97 2.20 12.38
CA ARG A 15 -1.24 2.58 13.77
C ARG A 15 -0.25 1.99 14.79
N TRP A 16 0.57 1.03 14.38
CA TRP A 16 1.55 0.38 15.27
C TRP A 16 2.88 0.04 14.58
N ALA A 17 2.96 0.11 13.25
CA ALA A 17 4.15 -0.28 12.52
C ALA A 17 5.39 0.52 12.93
N GLU A 18 5.26 1.83 13.09
CA GLU A 18 6.37 2.70 13.51
C GLU A 18 6.88 2.33 14.91
N ASP A 19 6.01 1.97 15.85
CA ASP A 19 6.43 1.53 17.19
C ASP A 19 7.27 0.24 17.15
N ARG A 20 7.04 -0.62 16.14
CA ARG A 20 7.76 -1.89 16.01
C ARG A 20 9.10 -1.74 15.30
N ILE A 21 9.17 -0.93 14.26
CA ILE A 21 10.36 -0.84 13.40
C ILE A 21 11.12 0.49 13.54
N GLY A 22 10.55 1.48 14.21
CA GLY A 22 11.14 2.79 14.42
C GLY A 22 11.07 3.69 13.18
N SER A 23 11.27 4.99 13.42
CA SER A 23 11.08 6.07 12.46
C SER A 23 11.98 5.99 11.21
N GLU A 24 13.13 5.34 11.29
CA GLU A 24 14.02 5.21 10.13
C GLU A 24 13.62 4.06 9.22
N ARG A 25 13.20 2.92 9.78
CA ARG A 25 12.81 1.75 8.98
C ARG A 25 11.40 1.90 8.41
N ILE A 26 10.54 2.70 9.05
CA ILE A 26 9.17 2.93 8.58
C ILE A 26 9.11 3.59 7.20
N LYS A 27 10.12 4.39 6.85
CA LYS A 27 10.27 5.03 5.53
C LYS A 27 10.39 4.01 4.38
N GLY A 28 10.82 2.79 4.67
CA GLY A 28 10.89 1.68 3.71
C GLY A 28 9.64 0.80 3.67
N ALA A 29 8.70 0.98 4.60
CA ALA A 29 7.48 0.19 4.65
C ALA A 29 6.47 0.67 3.60
N TYR A 30 5.85 -0.27 2.89
CA TYR A 30 4.81 0.05 1.89
C TYR A 30 5.26 1.09 0.85
N ALA A 31 6.54 1.03 0.44
CA ALA A 31 7.21 2.02 -0.40
C ALA A 31 6.90 1.86 -1.91
N TRP A 32 5.62 1.86 -2.26
CA TRP A 32 5.12 1.54 -3.60
C TRP A 32 5.59 2.53 -4.68
N ASN A 33 5.56 3.83 -4.40
CA ASN A 33 5.98 4.85 -5.36
C ASN A 33 7.49 4.75 -5.62
N THR A 34 8.26 4.53 -4.55
CA THR A 34 9.69 4.30 -4.66
C THR A 34 9.99 3.03 -5.44
N MET A 35 9.26 1.94 -5.24
CA MET A 35 9.39 0.72 -6.05
C MET A 35 9.12 0.98 -7.53
N LEU A 36 8.01 1.67 -7.88
CA LEU A 36 7.69 2.02 -9.26
C LEU A 36 8.76 2.89 -9.91
N LYS A 37 9.27 3.91 -9.19
CA LYS A 37 10.35 4.78 -9.67
C LYS A 37 11.65 4.03 -9.96
N ASN A 38 11.88 2.92 -9.28
CA ASN A 38 13.03 2.03 -9.51
C ASN A 38 12.74 0.92 -10.53
N GLY A 39 11.62 0.99 -11.26
CA GLY A 39 11.26 0.00 -12.29
C GLY A 39 10.80 -1.34 -11.74
N VAL A 40 10.47 -1.43 -10.46
CA VAL A 40 9.93 -2.66 -9.86
C VAL A 40 8.46 -2.82 -10.24
N ARG A 41 8.10 -4.00 -10.75
CA ARG A 41 6.71 -4.34 -11.01
C ARG A 41 5.98 -4.62 -9.70
N LEU A 42 4.89 -3.90 -9.46
CA LEU A 42 3.96 -4.18 -8.37
C LEU A 42 2.88 -5.18 -8.82
N ALA A 43 2.63 -6.18 -7.98
CA ALA A 43 1.53 -7.12 -8.09
C ALA A 43 0.71 -7.05 -6.80
N PHE A 44 -0.48 -6.47 -6.85
CA PHE A 44 -1.32 -6.33 -5.67
C PHE A 44 -2.27 -7.51 -5.49
N GLY A 45 -2.44 -7.88 -4.22
CA GLY A 45 -3.39 -8.87 -3.75
C GLY A 45 -4.05 -8.41 -2.46
N THR A 46 -4.91 -9.26 -1.89
CA THR A 46 -5.58 -8.98 -0.62
C THR A 46 -4.95 -9.70 0.55
N ASP A 47 -4.32 -10.87 0.34
CA ASP A 47 -3.98 -11.79 1.45
C ASP A 47 -5.23 -12.22 2.23
N TYR A 48 -6.25 -12.63 1.48
CA TYR A 48 -7.46 -13.22 2.06
C TYR A 48 -7.12 -14.60 2.69
N ASN A 49 -7.57 -14.92 3.90
CA ASN A 49 -8.59 -14.22 4.70
C ASN A 49 -8.06 -13.33 5.84
N VAL A 50 -6.77 -12.98 5.84
CA VAL A 50 -6.19 -12.07 6.84
C VAL A 50 -6.77 -10.66 6.70
N GLU A 51 -6.91 -10.19 5.46
CA GLU A 51 -7.52 -8.90 5.12
C GLU A 51 -8.81 -9.08 4.29
N PRO A 52 -9.68 -8.05 4.21
CA PRO A 52 -10.92 -8.12 3.45
C PRO A 52 -10.70 -8.47 1.97
N ILE A 53 -11.55 -9.35 1.43
CA ILE A 53 -11.45 -9.82 0.03
C ILE A 53 -11.64 -8.72 -1.03
N SER A 54 -12.28 -7.61 -0.65
CA SER A 54 -12.62 -6.54 -1.59
C SER A 54 -11.38 -5.74 -2.01
N PRO A 55 -11.00 -5.72 -3.30
CA PRO A 55 -9.83 -4.97 -3.77
C PRO A 55 -10.05 -3.46 -3.64
N PHE A 56 -11.29 -2.99 -3.49
CA PHE A 56 -11.60 -1.58 -3.30
C PHE A 56 -10.97 -1.00 -2.04
N ARG A 57 -10.79 -1.80 -0.98
CA ARG A 57 -10.07 -1.37 0.22
C ARG A 57 -8.59 -1.12 -0.08
N GLY A 58 -7.99 -1.97 -0.90
CA GLY A 58 -6.62 -1.80 -1.36
C GLY A 58 -6.46 -0.61 -2.32
N LEU A 59 -7.39 -0.42 -3.26
CA LEU A 59 -7.42 0.77 -4.14
C LEU A 59 -7.52 2.06 -3.33
N TYR A 60 -8.35 2.08 -2.29
CA TYR A 60 -8.44 3.22 -1.37
C TYR A 60 -7.10 3.46 -0.67
N ALA A 61 -6.53 2.44 -0.02
CA ALA A 61 -5.25 2.52 0.68
C ALA A 61 -4.12 3.07 -0.20
N CYS A 62 -4.06 2.60 -1.43
CA CYS A 62 -3.08 2.95 -2.43
C CYS A 62 -3.04 4.44 -2.81
N VAL A 63 -4.23 5.03 -2.97
CA VAL A 63 -4.39 6.43 -3.42
C VAL A 63 -4.42 7.39 -2.23
N THR A 64 -5.12 7.02 -1.15
CA THR A 64 -5.33 7.92 -0.02
C THR A 64 -4.28 7.73 1.06
N ARG A 65 -3.85 6.49 1.30
CA ARG A 65 -3.07 6.05 2.48
C ARG A 65 -3.70 6.51 3.79
N GLU A 66 -5.01 6.69 3.80
CA GLU A 66 -5.82 7.04 4.97
C GLU A 66 -6.59 5.80 5.43
N ARG A 67 -7.06 5.80 6.68
CA ARG A 67 -7.95 4.78 7.19
C ARG A 67 -9.40 5.05 6.76
N PRO A 68 -10.21 4.02 6.51
CA PRO A 68 -11.65 4.18 6.26
C PRO A 68 -12.38 4.94 7.38
N GLU A 69 -11.93 4.78 8.62
CA GLU A 69 -12.49 5.44 9.81
C GLU A 69 -11.97 6.88 9.98
N GLY A 70 -11.04 7.32 9.13
CA GLY A 70 -10.47 8.66 9.10
C GLY A 70 -9.00 8.74 9.53
N GLY A 71 -8.26 9.55 8.77
CA GLY A 71 -6.88 9.96 9.06
C GLY A 71 -5.80 8.90 8.79
N PRO A 72 -4.51 9.27 8.88
CA PRO A 72 -4.01 10.63 9.06
C PRO A 72 -4.31 11.49 7.82
N ARG A 73 -4.66 12.76 8.04
CA ARG A 73 -5.03 13.67 6.95
C ARG A 73 -3.84 13.82 6.01
N LYS A 74 -4.07 13.69 4.70
CA LYS A 74 -3.04 13.63 3.64
C LYS A 74 -2.34 12.28 3.50
N GLY A 75 -2.71 11.26 4.29
CA GLY A 75 -2.20 9.90 4.20
C GLY A 75 -0.90 9.67 4.98
N TRP A 76 -0.72 8.43 5.45
CA TRP A 76 0.48 7.97 6.15
C TRP A 76 1.59 7.66 5.15
N GLU A 77 2.84 8.09 5.39
CA GLU A 77 3.93 8.00 4.38
C GLU A 77 3.47 8.49 3.00
N ALA A 78 2.93 9.71 2.94
CA ALA A 78 2.21 10.24 1.79
C ALA A 78 3.03 10.30 0.48
N GLN A 79 4.36 10.33 0.58
CA GLN A 79 5.28 10.25 -0.56
C GLN A 79 5.21 8.90 -1.31
N GLU A 80 4.67 7.86 -0.67
CA GLU A 80 4.51 6.51 -1.22
C GLU A 80 3.11 6.24 -1.80
N LYS A 81 2.31 7.29 -1.98
CA LYS A 81 1.08 7.24 -2.79
C LYS A 81 1.43 6.97 -4.25
N ILE A 82 0.58 6.20 -4.92
CA ILE A 82 0.63 6.00 -6.37
C ILE A 82 -0.70 6.41 -6.99
N SER A 83 -0.71 6.62 -8.31
CA SER A 83 -1.92 7.00 -9.02
C SER A 83 -2.96 5.88 -8.98
N LEU A 84 -4.24 6.22 -9.15
CA LEU A 84 -5.29 5.19 -9.28
C LEU A 84 -5.03 4.28 -10.48
N GLU A 85 -4.48 4.82 -11.56
CA GLU A 85 -4.10 4.05 -12.74
C GLU A 85 -3.03 3.00 -12.42
N ASP A 86 -1.94 3.39 -11.74
CA ASP A 86 -0.89 2.47 -11.31
C ASP A 86 -1.43 1.41 -10.35
N CYS A 87 -2.37 1.82 -9.50
CA CYS A 87 -3.01 0.90 -8.57
C CYS A 87 -3.86 -0.17 -9.25
N ILE A 88 -4.69 0.25 -10.22
CA ILE A 88 -5.49 -0.67 -11.04
C ILE A 88 -4.56 -1.58 -11.84
N ARG A 89 -3.49 -1.03 -12.41
CA ARG A 89 -2.47 -1.78 -13.14
C ARG A 89 -1.85 -2.85 -12.25
N ALA A 90 -1.48 -2.51 -11.01
CA ALA A 90 -0.91 -3.45 -10.03
C ALA A 90 -1.90 -4.55 -9.63
N TYR A 91 -3.21 -4.27 -9.54
CA TYR A 91 -4.24 -5.29 -9.25
C TYR A 91 -4.66 -6.14 -10.45
N THR A 92 -4.29 -5.75 -11.67
CA THR A 92 -4.70 -6.42 -12.91
C THR A 92 -3.49 -6.99 -13.62
N SER A 93 -3.00 -6.31 -14.66
CA SER A 93 -1.85 -6.76 -15.43
C SER A 93 -0.64 -7.06 -14.55
N GLY A 94 -0.39 -6.25 -13.52
CA GLY A 94 0.71 -6.37 -12.57
C GLY A 94 0.79 -7.75 -11.89
N SER A 95 -0.37 -8.32 -11.56
CA SER A 95 -0.53 -9.60 -10.87
C SER A 95 -0.79 -10.80 -11.78
N ALA A 96 -0.92 -10.60 -13.10
CA ALA A 96 -1.19 -11.64 -14.09
C ALA A 96 0.05 -12.44 -14.49
#